data_AF-A0A154M6N8-F1
#
_entry.id   AF-A0A154M6N8-F1
#
_cell.length_a   1.000
_cell.length_b   1.000
_cell.length_c   1.000
_cell.angle_alpha   90.00
_cell.angle_beta   90.00
_cell.angle_gamma   90.00
#
_symmetry.space_group_name_H-M   'P 1'
#
loop_
_entity.id
_entity.type
_entity.pdbx_description
1 polymer ?
#
loop_
_entity_poly.entity_id
_entity_poly.type
_entity_poly.pdbx_seq_one_letter_code
_entity_poly.pdbx_strand_id
1 'polypeptide(L)'
;MGQVNRRAVLLGGAAAVSAAALTSTLPSWANARTMAAAPAIHDPFQLGVASGDPLPDSVVLWTRLAPAPLNPDGFGGMPDASYTVDWEIANDQAFSSVVQRGSATAARASGHSVHIEPVGLAPGREYFYRFKTSGYLSPVGRTRTAPAAGAAVDQLKYCFSSCQHWEEGWYHSYKGMLADNPELVLFLGDYMYERKSGRAAAELNPRRLAFTEDVTTLAQYRARHAQHKTDADLQNAHAMAPWIVVFDDHEVMNNWNGTTTPATAERKANGFQAFYENMPIRSTAKPSGSTIRLYRQFAWGNLARFHLLDTRQYRNAQVPDPSGDAGPACTDMRSTSRSILGTAQEAWLLKALETAPAKWDFLGQQVFFATRDGDGNKATCESPDSWQGYEASRDRIAKGIVDRKVPNPIVLTGDVHRHWAADLRRDYFNHSDPVFGSELVTTSVTSNSDTASDPSSTWLSHNPHIKYCRGKRGYVRVTATQAQMRADFMTVSDTAEYDFSKVTLAADRSYVVEAGRPGLQRV
;
A
#
# COMPACT_ATOMS: atom_id res chain seq x y z
N MET A 1 -43.42 39.65 -36.53
CA MET A 1 -44.22 39.09 -37.65
C MET A 1 -43.84 39.84 -38.92
N GLY A 2 -43.80 39.18 -40.09
CA GLY A 2 -43.32 39.75 -41.38
C GLY A 2 -41.79 39.86 -41.45
N GLN A 3 -40.99 39.12 -42.23
CA GLN A 3 -41.15 38.36 -43.49
C GLN A 3 -40.93 39.16 -44.81
N VAL A 4 -39.64 39.35 -45.13
CA VAL A 4 -38.94 39.17 -46.44
C VAL A 4 -39.72 39.20 -47.77
N ASN A 5 -39.30 40.08 -48.70
CA ASN A 5 -39.00 39.81 -50.14
C ASN A 5 -38.28 41.07 -50.72
N ARG A 6 -37.11 41.08 -51.39
CA ARG A 6 -36.51 40.35 -52.55
C ARG A 6 -36.90 40.87 -53.94
N ARG A 7 -35.88 41.33 -54.70
CA ARG A 7 -35.77 41.55 -56.16
C ARG A 7 -36.58 42.75 -56.71
N ALA A 8 -36.10 43.58 -57.66
CA ALA A 8 -34.85 43.62 -58.47
C ALA A 8 -34.44 45.12 -58.74
N VAL A 9 -33.67 45.59 -59.74
CA VAL A 9 -33.07 45.01 -60.97
C VAL A 9 -31.86 45.82 -61.51
N LEU A 10 -30.86 45.11 -62.09
CA LEU A 10 -29.93 45.43 -63.21
C LEU A 10 -29.13 46.75 -63.41
N LEU A 11 -27.97 46.56 -64.07
CA LEU A 11 -27.09 47.51 -64.81
C LEU A 11 -26.28 48.52 -63.98
N GLY A 12 -24.98 48.74 -64.21
CA GLY A 12 -24.00 48.13 -65.12
C GLY A 12 -22.65 48.86 -64.99
N GLY A 13 -21.58 48.44 -65.69
CA GLY A 13 -20.33 49.23 -65.76
C GLY A 13 -19.03 48.43 -65.64
N ALA A 14 -18.12 48.66 -66.59
CA ALA A 14 -16.91 47.91 -66.83
C ALA A 14 -15.78 48.04 -65.78
N ALA A 15 -15.04 46.94 -65.64
CA ALA A 15 -13.58 46.84 -65.47
C ALA A 15 -12.83 47.92 -64.65
N ALA A 16 -12.38 47.53 -63.46
CA ALA A 16 -11.09 47.94 -62.91
C ALA A 16 -10.39 46.71 -62.32
N VAL A 17 -9.16 46.42 -62.77
CA VAL A 17 -8.35 45.31 -62.23
C VAL A 17 -7.73 45.78 -60.91
N SER A 18 -8.11 45.17 -59.80
CA SER A 18 -7.48 45.38 -58.49
C SER A 18 -7.13 44.03 -57.90
N ALA A 19 -5.83 43.80 -57.68
CA ALA A 19 -5.31 42.56 -57.11
C ALA A 19 -5.69 42.46 -55.62
N ALA A 20 -6.87 41.92 -55.33
CA ALA A 20 -7.24 41.52 -53.98
C ALA A 20 -6.45 40.27 -53.60
N ALA A 21 -5.62 40.37 -52.56
CA ALA A 21 -4.95 39.22 -51.98
C ALA A 21 -6.01 38.23 -51.48
N LEU A 22 -6.00 37.01 -52.03
CA LEU A 22 -6.75 35.89 -51.49
C LEU A 22 -6.13 35.50 -50.14
N THR A 23 -6.62 36.09 -49.06
CA THR A 23 -6.48 35.54 -47.72
C THR A 23 -7.26 34.22 -47.68
N SER A 24 -6.56 33.13 -48.02
CA SER A 24 -7.05 31.78 -47.81
C SER A 24 -7.26 31.57 -46.31
N THR A 25 -8.51 31.68 -45.88
CA THR A 25 -8.96 31.29 -44.54
C THR A 25 -8.87 29.77 -44.43
N LEU A 26 -7.65 29.28 -44.18
CA LEU A 26 -7.43 27.89 -43.81
C LEU A 26 -8.32 27.55 -42.60
N PRO A 27 -9.08 26.43 -42.64
CA PRO A 27 -9.89 26.03 -41.50
C PRO A 27 -8.98 25.83 -40.28
N SER A 28 -9.44 26.31 -39.13
CA SER A 28 -8.69 26.41 -37.86
C SER A 28 -8.31 25.06 -37.21
N TRP A 29 -8.47 23.97 -37.96
CA TRP A 29 -8.10 22.59 -37.59
C TRP A 29 -6.69 22.21 -38.09
N ALA A 30 -6.10 23.03 -38.97
CA ALA A 30 -4.80 22.78 -39.59
C ALA A 30 -3.57 23.21 -38.76
N ASN A 31 -3.76 23.61 -37.49
CA ASN A 31 -2.65 23.75 -36.53
C ASN A 31 -2.36 22.41 -35.84
N ALA A 32 -2.12 21.37 -36.66
CA ALA A 32 -1.40 20.20 -36.19
C ALA A 32 0.04 20.64 -35.85
N ARG A 33 0.25 21.06 -34.59
CA ARG A 33 1.59 21.15 -34.02
C ARG A 33 2.21 19.76 -34.17
N THR A 34 3.13 19.61 -35.10
CA THR A 34 4.03 18.46 -35.17
C THR A 34 4.86 18.48 -33.90
N MET A 35 4.35 17.84 -32.85
CA MET A 35 5.18 17.49 -31.71
C MET A 35 6.30 16.63 -32.26
N ALA A 36 7.55 17.06 -32.04
CA ALA A 36 8.70 16.25 -32.36
C ALA A 36 8.51 14.87 -31.71
N ALA A 37 8.76 13.81 -32.46
CA ALA A 37 8.68 12.47 -31.92
C ALA A 37 9.58 12.37 -30.67
N ALA A 38 9.05 11.78 -29.59
CA ALA A 38 9.85 11.58 -28.40
C ALA A 38 11.11 10.74 -28.76
N PRO A 39 12.27 10.98 -28.12
CA PRO A 39 13.48 10.23 -28.44
C PRO A 39 13.29 8.73 -28.30
N ALA A 40 14.04 7.95 -29.08
CA ALA A 40 14.01 6.49 -28.97
C ALA A 40 14.50 6.05 -27.57
N ILE A 41 13.87 5.00 -27.04
CA ILE A 41 14.19 4.37 -25.76
C ILE A 41 14.28 2.86 -25.94
N HIS A 42 15.02 2.18 -25.05
CA HIS A 42 14.95 0.72 -24.91
C HIS A 42 13.67 0.31 -24.16
N ASP A 43 13.48 -1.00 -23.95
CA ASP A 43 12.31 -1.54 -23.24
C ASP A 43 12.11 -0.85 -21.87
N PRO A 44 11.05 -0.04 -21.70
CA PRO A 44 10.89 0.78 -20.52
C PRO A 44 10.21 0.04 -19.36
N PHE A 45 9.70 -1.17 -19.56
CA PHE A 45 8.87 -1.88 -18.57
C PHE A 45 9.68 -2.70 -17.55
N GLN A 46 10.94 -2.30 -17.29
CA GLN A 46 11.88 -2.98 -16.39
C GLN A 46 11.45 -2.99 -14.90
N LEU A 47 10.40 -2.25 -14.54
CA LEU A 47 9.79 -2.22 -13.20
C LEU A 47 8.44 -2.97 -13.13
N GLY A 48 8.07 -3.66 -14.21
CA GLY A 48 6.84 -4.41 -14.34
C GLY A 48 5.57 -3.54 -14.38
N VAL A 49 4.48 -4.12 -13.90
CA VAL A 49 3.14 -3.53 -13.84
C VAL A 49 2.52 -3.83 -12.48
N ALA A 50 1.59 -2.98 -12.03
CA ALA A 50 0.84 -3.20 -10.81
C ALA A 50 -0.62 -2.76 -10.96
N SER A 51 -1.50 -3.27 -10.10
CA SER A 51 -2.86 -2.77 -9.97
C SER A 51 -3.24 -2.61 -8.50
N GLY A 52 -4.26 -1.81 -8.19
CA GLY A 52 -4.57 -1.49 -6.80
C GLY A 52 -5.79 -0.62 -6.55
N ASP A 53 -6.04 -0.35 -5.27
CA ASP A 53 -7.21 0.39 -4.76
C ASP A 53 -8.54 -0.01 -5.46
N PRO A 54 -8.91 -1.31 -5.46
CA PRO A 54 -10.04 -1.82 -6.24
C PRO A 54 -11.38 -1.32 -5.69
N LEU A 55 -12.25 -0.88 -6.60
CA LEU A 55 -13.63 -0.49 -6.37
C LEU A 55 -14.58 -1.38 -7.19
N PRO A 56 -15.91 -1.30 -6.99
CA PRO A 56 -16.86 -2.10 -7.74
C PRO A 56 -16.79 -1.95 -9.27
N ASP A 57 -16.51 -0.76 -9.79
CA ASP A 57 -16.50 -0.49 -11.23
C ASP A 57 -15.13 -0.01 -11.75
N SER A 58 -14.10 -0.05 -10.91
CA SER A 58 -12.82 0.61 -11.17
C SER A 58 -11.68 -0.07 -10.44
N VAL A 59 -10.47 -0.01 -11.00
CA VAL A 59 -9.22 -0.38 -10.33
C VAL A 59 -8.11 0.53 -10.83
N VAL A 60 -7.11 0.84 -10.01
CA VAL A 60 -5.92 1.57 -10.48
C VAL A 60 -5.06 0.61 -11.30
N LEU A 61 -4.61 1.04 -12.48
CA LEU A 61 -3.54 0.39 -13.24
C LEU A 61 -2.29 1.25 -13.18
N TRP A 62 -1.14 0.63 -12.92
CA TRP A 62 0.14 1.31 -12.73
C TRP A 62 1.26 0.67 -13.55
N THR A 63 2.13 1.52 -14.10
CA THR A 63 3.48 1.17 -14.53
C THR A 63 4.36 2.42 -14.48
N ARG A 64 5.66 2.28 -14.70
CA ARG A 64 6.62 3.38 -14.79
C ARG A 64 7.65 3.09 -15.85
N LEU A 65 7.84 4.05 -16.77
CA LEU A 65 8.82 3.91 -17.83
C LEU A 65 10.23 4.17 -17.27
N ALA A 66 11.08 3.15 -17.32
CA ALA A 66 12.44 3.20 -16.77
C ALA A 66 13.35 2.17 -17.48
N PRO A 67 13.91 2.45 -18.67
CA PRO A 67 14.81 1.54 -19.37
C PRO A 67 16.14 1.28 -18.63
N ALA A 68 16.54 2.16 -17.70
CA ALA A 68 17.67 1.98 -16.80
C ALA A 68 17.26 2.36 -15.35
N PRO A 69 16.52 1.51 -14.62
CA PRO A 69 15.81 1.92 -13.40
C PRO A 69 16.67 2.48 -12.27
N LEU A 70 17.94 2.06 -12.20
CA LEU A 70 18.89 2.45 -11.16
C LEU A 70 19.71 3.69 -11.52
N ASN A 71 19.36 4.41 -12.60
CA ASN A 71 20.05 5.64 -12.96
C ASN A 71 19.94 6.68 -11.82
N PRO A 72 21.07 7.25 -11.34
CA PRO A 72 21.07 8.21 -10.24
C PRO A 72 20.33 9.53 -10.55
N ASP A 73 19.95 9.79 -11.81
CA ASP A 73 19.07 10.90 -12.17
C ASP A 73 17.65 10.79 -11.55
N GLY A 74 17.25 9.59 -11.11
CA GLY A 74 15.92 9.31 -10.60
C GLY A 74 14.82 9.24 -11.67
N PHE A 75 15.14 9.47 -12.95
CA PHE A 75 14.22 9.34 -14.09
C PHE A 75 14.35 7.97 -14.79
N GLY A 76 15.24 7.10 -14.31
CA GLY A 76 15.34 5.72 -14.80
C GLY A 76 15.90 5.63 -16.22
N GLY A 77 16.74 6.59 -16.63
CA GLY A 77 17.28 6.69 -17.99
C GLY A 77 16.29 7.21 -19.04
N MET A 78 15.14 7.75 -18.62
CA MET A 78 14.19 8.40 -19.54
C MET A 78 14.68 9.79 -19.98
N PRO A 79 14.66 10.12 -21.29
CA PRO A 79 14.96 11.45 -21.81
C PRO A 79 14.04 12.55 -21.26
N ASP A 80 14.44 13.82 -21.43
CA ASP A 80 13.67 15.01 -21.04
C ASP A 80 12.49 15.29 -22.00
N ALA A 81 11.55 14.34 -22.04
CA ALA A 81 10.37 14.33 -22.89
C ALA A 81 9.22 13.61 -22.17
N SER A 82 7.99 13.80 -22.66
CA SER A 82 6.83 13.00 -22.24
C SER A 82 6.49 11.94 -23.28
N TYR A 83 5.97 10.80 -22.84
CA TYR A 83 5.67 9.65 -23.70
C TYR A 83 4.19 9.29 -23.60
N THR A 84 3.57 8.96 -24.73
CA THR A 84 2.22 8.36 -24.74
C THR A 84 2.33 6.88 -24.41
N VAL A 85 1.54 6.44 -23.44
CA VAL A 85 1.43 5.04 -23.03
C VAL A 85 -0.01 4.60 -23.26
N ASP A 86 -0.22 3.73 -24.24
CA ASP A 86 -1.51 3.08 -24.45
C ASP A 86 -1.71 1.99 -23.39
N TRP A 87 -2.96 1.75 -23.01
CA TRP A 87 -3.36 0.72 -22.06
C TRP A 87 -4.58 -0.04 -22.57
N GLU A 88 -4.65 -1.32 -22.24
CA GLU A 88 -5.78 -2.21 -22.57
C GLU A 88 -6.20 -3.01 -21.35
N ILE A 89 -7.49 -3.29 -21.23
CA ILE A 89 -8.09 -4.21 -20.25
C ILE A 89 -8.91 -5.24 -21.02
N ALA A 90 -8.74 -6.53 -20.71
CA ALA A 90 -9.40 -7.64 -21.38
C ALA A 90 -10.00 -8.65 -20.39
N ASN A 91 -10.95 -9.46 -20.88
CA ASN A 91 -11.51 -10.60 -20.14
C ASN A 91 -10.57 -11.81 -20.10
N ASP A 92 -9.50 -11.81 -20.91
CA ASP A 92 -8.62 -12.94 -21.14
C ASP A 92 -7.15 -12.49 -21.29
N GLN A 93 -6.22 -13.33 -20.84
CA GLN A 93 -4.79 -13.06 -20.87
C GLN A 93 -4.22 -12.88 -22.31
N ALA A 94 -4.90 -13.41 -23.33
CA ALA A 94 -4.49 -13.27 -24.73
C ALA A 94 -4.97 -11.96 -25.38
N PHE A 95 -5.76 -11.13 -24.69
CA PHE A 95 -6.35 -9.88 -25.20
C PHE A 95 -7.23 -10.09 -26.44
N SER A 96 -7.88 -11.25 -26.55
CA SER A 96 -8.88 -11.52 -27.60
C SER A 96 -10.21 -10.80 -27.35
N SER A 97 -10.53 -10.49 -26.09
CA SER A 97 -11.74 -9.80 -25.64
C SER A 97 -11.38 -8.54 -24.81
N VAL A 98 -10.85 -7.53 -25.49
CA VAL A 98 -10.58 -6.20 -24.90
C VAL A 98 -11.90 -5.49 -24.54
N VAL A 99 -12.10 -5.18 -23.26
CA VAL A 99 -13.29 -4.48 -22.73
C VAL A 99 -13.13 -2.98 -22.65
N GLN A 100 -11.92 -2.48 -22.37
CA GLN A 100 -11.59 -1.06 -22.36
C GLN A 100 -10.16 -0.84 -22.87
N ARG A 101 -9.90 0.34 -23.43
CA ARG A 101 -8.57 0.80 -23.82
C ARG A 101 -8.50 2.31 -23.80
N GLY A 102 -7.30 2.86 -23.73
CA GLY A 102 -7.05 4.29 -23.86
C GLY A 102 -5.56 4.59 -23.89
N SER A 103 -5.21 5.85 -23.67
CA SER A 103 -3.82 6.31 -23.58
C SER A 103 -3.66 7.30 -22.44
N ALA A 104 -2.45 7.38 -21.88
CA ALA A 104 -2.07 8.38 -20.89
C ALA A 104 -0.67 8.94 -21.18
N THR A 105 -0.34 10.07 -20.56
CA THR A 105 0.98 10.71 -20.71
C THR A 105 1.88 10.34 -19.54
N ALA A 106 2.93 9.56 -19.80
CA ALA A 106 4.05 9.39 -18.88
C ALA A 106 4.89 10.68 -18.90
N ALA A 107 4.63 11.57 -17.96
CA ALA A 107 5.31 12.86 -17.84
C ALA A 107 6.54 12.77 -16.93
N ARG A 108 7.62 13.45 -17.31
CA ARG A 108 8.87 13.48 -16.54
C ARG A 108 8.70 14.02 -15.12
N ALA A 109 7.80 14.98 -14.92
CA ALA A 109 7.52 15.54 -13.59
C ALA A 109 7.14 14.45 -12.56
N SER A 110 6.45 13.40 -13.01
CA SER A 110 6.06 12.23 -12.20
C SER A 110 7.05 11.05 -12.33
N GLY A 111 8.31 11.29 -12.70
CA GLY A 111 9.30 10.23 -12.89
C GLY A 111 8.91 9.21 -13.97
N HIS A 112 8.09 9.62 -14.94
CA HIS A 112 7.47 8.79 -15.99
C HIS A 112 6.60 7.63 -15.47
N SER A 113 6.04 7.77 -14.25
CA SER A 113 4.97 6.89 -13.79
C SER A 113 3.65 7.15 -14.53
N VAL A 114 2.82 6.12 -14.61
CA VAL A 114 1.47 6.16 -15.20
C VAL A 114 0.49 5.56 -14.20
N HIS A 115 -0.59 6.29 -13.93
CA HIS A 115 -1.72 5.84 -13.12
C HIS A 115 -2.99 6.00 -13.97
N ILE A 116 -3.69 4.89 -14.23
CA ILE A 116 -4.99 4.90 -14.91
C ILE A 116 -6.06 4.50 -13.91
N GLU A 117 -7.19 5.21 -13.90
CA GLU A 117 -8.39 4.83 -13.15
C GLU A 117 -9.56 4.59 -14.14
N PRO A 118 -9.58 3.44 -14.87
CA PRO A 118 -10.75 3.01 -15.63
C PRO A 118 -12.00 2.98 -14.73
N VAL A 119 -13.16 3.29 -15.30
CA VAL A 119 -14.48 3.28 -14.62
C VAL A 119 -15.50 2.52 -15.46
N GLY A 120 -16.61 2.07 -14.86
CA GLY A 120 -17.62 1.28 -15.58
C GLY A 120 -17.19 -0.15 -15.95
N LEU A 121 -16.22 -0.72 -15.24
CA LEU A 121 -15.96 -2.17 -15.25
C LEU A 121 -17.09 -2.91 -14.51
N ALA A 122 -17.25 -4.22 -14.76
CA ALA A 122 -18.21 -5.02 -14.00
C ALA A 122 -17.62 -5.43 -12.62
N PRO A 123 -18.44 -5.48 -11.56
CA PRO A 123 -17.99 -5.78 -10.20
C PRO A 123 -17.65 -7.25 -9.96
N GLY A 124 -16.76 -7.47 -8.98
CA GLY A 124 -16.35 -8.80 -8.50
C GLY A 124 -15.63 -9.65 -9.56
N ARG A 125 -15.05 -9.02 -10.58
CA ARG A 125 -14.61 -9.69 -11.81
C ARG A 125 -13.11 -9.58 -12.00
N GLU A 126 -12.50 -10.69 -12.41
CA GLU A 126 -11.11 -10.75 -12.83
C GLU A 126 -10.95 -10.15 -14.24
N TYR A 127 -9.86 -9.43 -14.46
CA TYR A 127 -9.46 -8.83 -15.72
C TYR A 127 -7.95 -8.95 -15.93
N PHE A 128 -7.52 -8.88 -17.18
CA PHE A 128 -6.12 -8.80 -17.58
C PHE A 128 -5.84 -7.41 -18.16
N TYR A 129 -4.66 -6.86 -17.90
CA TYR A 129 -4.28 -5.53 -18.39
C TYR A 129 -2.81 -5.48 -18.86
N ARG A 130 -2.53 -4.59 -19.80
CA ARG A 130 -1.17 -4.33 -20.31
C ARG A 130 -1.03 -2.90 -20.79
N PHE A 131 0.22 -2.47 -20.94
CA PHE A 131 0.60 -1.18 -21.48
C PHE A 131 1.42 -1.34 -22.77
N LYS A 132 1.43 -0.30 -23.60
CA LYS A 132 2.25 -0.21 -24.81
C LYS A 132 2.83 1.20 -24.97
N THR A 133 4.11 1.30 -25.28
CA THR A 133 4.74 2.57 -25.67
C THR A 133 6.00 2.32 -26.50
N SER A 134 6.36 3.23 -27.40
CA SER A 134 7.60 3.19 -28.19
C SER A 134 7.91 1.85 -28.88
N GLY A 135 6.88 1.07 -29.25
CA GLY A 135 7.02 -0.26 -29.86
C GLY A 135 7.09 -1.44 -28.87
N TYR A 136 7.29 -1.18 -27.58
CA TYR A 136 7.33 -2.17 -26.51
C TYR A 136 5.94 -2.45 -25.92
N LEU A 137 5.75 -3.67 -25.41
CA LEU A 137 4.60 -4.10 -24.62
C LEU A 137 5.08 -4.44 -23.20
N SER A 138 4.29 -4.08 -22.19
CA SER A 138 4.56 -4.50 -20.81
C SER A 138 4.30 -5.99 -20.61
N PRO A 139 4.79 -6.57 -19.50
CA PRO A 139 4.19 -7.78 -18.94
C PRO A 139 2.67 -7.63 -18.79
N VAL A 140 1.95 -8.74 -18.90
CA VAL A 140 0.50 -8.78 -18.65
C VAL A 140 0.28 -8.88 -17.15
N GLY A 141 -0.48 -7.94 -16.59
CA GLY A 141 -0.98 -8.03 -15.23
C GLY A 141 -2.38 -8.62 -15.19
N ARG A 142 -2.71 -9.24 -14.06
CA ARG A 142 -4.06 -9.69 -13.68
C ARG A 142 -4.56 -8.81 -12.54
N THR A 143 -5.84 -8.49 -12.54
CA THR A 143 -6.47 -7.63 -11.56
C THR A 143 -7.92 -8.03 -11.30
N ARG A 144 -8.57 -7.42 -10.31
CA ARG A 144 -9.94 -7.74 -9.90
C ARG A 144 -10.65 -6.49 -9.40
N THR A 145 -11.88 -6.24 -9.87
CA THR A 145 -12.78 -5.25 -9.28
C THR A 145 -13.35 -5.78 -7.97
N ALA A 146 -13.62 -4.90 -7.01
CA ALA A 146 -14.30 -5.31 -5.79
C ALA A 146 -15.73 -5.80 -6.11
N PRO A 147 -16.32 -6.72 -5.34
CA PRO A 147 -17.74 -7.02 -5.44
C PRO A 147 -18.59 -5.77 -5.15
N ALA A 148 -19.76 -5.67 -5.79
CA ALA A 148 -20.66 -4.53 -5.61
C ALA A 148 -21.07 -4.35 -4.13
N ALA A 149 -21.26 -3.11 -3.69
CA ALA A 149 -21.60 -2.82 -2.30
C ALA A 149 -22.84 -3.61 -1.84
N GLY A 150 -22.70 -4.35 -0.74
CA GLY A 150 -23.76 -5.22 -0.21
C GLY A 150 -24.01 -6.54 -0.95
N ALA A 151 -23.30 -6.82 -2.05
CA ALA A 151 -23.39 -8.11 -2.75
C ALA A 151 -23.00 -9.26 -1.83
N ALA A 152 -23.70 -10.39 -1.94
CA ALA A 152 -23.32 -11.62 -1.23
C ALA A 152 -21.98 -12.13 -1.75
N VAL A 153 -21.03 -12.35 -0.83
CA VAL A 153 -19.72 -12.93 -1.13
C VAL A 153 -19.50 -14.08 -0.15
N ASP A 154 -19.30 -15.29 -0.70
CA ASP A 154 -19.14 -16.52 0.10
C ASP A 154 -17.76 -16.61 0.73
N GLN A 155 -16.74 -16.16 -0.01
CA GLN A 155 -15.33 -16.22 0.38
C GLN A 155 -14.55 -15.02 -0.17
N LEU A 156 -13.55 -14.58 0.60
CA LEU A 156 -12.46 -13.71 0.15
C LEU A 156 -11.13 -14.34 0.55
N LYS A 157 -10.22 -14.49 -0.42
CA LYS A 157 -8.81 -14.85 -0.17
C LYS A 157 -7.92 -13.63 -0.33
N TYR A 158 -7.15 -13.29 0.70
CA TYR A 158 -6.16 -12.22 0.61
C TYR A 158 -4.86 -12.60 1.33
N CYS A 159 -3.76 -11.97 0.94
CA CYS A 159 -2.49 -12.06 1.66
C CYS A 159 -2.09 -10.68 2.18
N PHE A 160 -1.34 -10.61 3.28
CA PHE A 160 -0.73 -9.37 3.72
C PHE A 160 0.69 -9.55 4.26
N SER A 161 1.51 -8.52 4.08
CA SER A 161 2.92 -8.46 4.54
C SER A 161 3.38 -7.01 4.75
N SER A 162 4.61 -6.84 5.21
CA SER A 162 5.31 -5.57 5.44
C SER A 162 6.83 -5.78 5.39
N CYS A 163 7.62 -4.73 5.57
CA CYS A 163 9.04 -4.84 5.98
C CYS A 163 9.90 -5.73 5.06
N GLN A 164 10.27 -5.17 3.91
CA GLN A 164 11.01 -5.90 2.86
C GLN A 164 12.44 -5.38 2.62
N HIS A 165 13.25 -5.18 3.67
CA HIS A 165 14.60 -4.63 3.55
C HIS A 165 15.40 -5.33 2.45
N TRP A 166 15.86 -4.55 1.46
CA TRP A 166 16.49 -5.09 0.25
C TRP A 166 17.69 -5.98 0.57
N GLU A 167 18.60 -5.47 1.40
CA GLU A 167 19.85 -6.17 1.70
C GLU A 167 19.66 -7.50 2.43
N GLU A 168 18.58 -7.69 3.19
CA GLU A 168 18.46 -8.70 4.27
C GLU A 168 17.86 -10.05 3.84
N GLY A 169 17.55 -10.21 2.56
CA GLY A 169 16.99 -11.47 2.05
C GLY A 169 16.51 -11.39 0.61
N TRP A 170 16.19 -12.54 0.04
CA TRP A 170 15.46 -12.70 -1.22
C TRP A 170 13.95 -12.76 -0.98
N TYR A 171 13.14 -12.28 -1.92
CA TYR A 171 11.69 -12.14 -1.74
C TYR A 171 10.87 -13.42 -1.97
N HIS A 172 11.34 -14.54 -1.43
CA HIS A 172 10.68 -15.85 -1.53
C HIS A 172 9.23 -15.86 -1.04
N SER A 173 8.86 -14.97 -0.11
CA SER A 173 7.46 -14.77 0.31
C SER A 173 6.52 -14.49 -0.85
N TYR A 174 6.95 -13.77 -1.89
CA TYR A 174 6.13 -13.48 -3.07
C TYR A 174 5.92 -14.70 -3.97
N LYS A 175 6.86 -15.65 -4.02
CA LYS A 175 6.64 -16.97 -4.64
C LYS A 175 5.54 -17.75 -3.91
N GLY A 176 5.48 -17.63 -2.58
CA GLY A 176 4.38 -18.17 -1.77
C GLY A 176 3.03 -17.54 -2.11
N MET A 177 2.96 -16.20 -2.13
CA MET A 177 1.74 -15.48 -2.52
C MET A 177 1.27 -15.84 -3.94
N LEU A 178 2.20 -16.09 -4.89
CA LEU A 178 1.88 -16.55 -6.25
C LEU A 178 1.19 -17.93 -6.23
N ALA A 179 1.69 -18.86 -5.43
CA ALA A 179 1.08 -20.17 -5.26
C ALA A 179 -0.29 -20.11 -4.54
N ASP A 180 -0.45 -19.17 -3.61
CA ASP A 180 -1.71 -18.98 -2.86
C ASP A 180 -2.85 -18.36 -3.68
N ASN A 181 -2.51 -17.68 -4.79
CA ASN A 181 -3.46 -17.08 -5.74
C ASN A 181 -4.54 -16.21 -5.05
N PRO A 182 -4.16 -15.15 -4.30
CA PRO A 182 -5.11 -14.27 -3.62
C PRO A 182 -5.89 -13.39 -4.59
N GLU A 183 -7.08 -12.95 -4.17
CA GLU A 183 -7.90 -11.96 -4.88
C GLU A 183 -7.47 -10.51 -4.60
N LEU A 184 -6.69 -10.33 -3.53
CA LEU A 184 -6.27 -9.04 -2.98
C LEU A 184 -4.96 -9.21 -2.19
N VAL A 185 -4.04 -8.24 -2.28
CA VAL A 185 -2.84 -8.16 -1.43
C VAL A 185 -2.86 -6.87 -0.62
N LEU A 186 -2.52 -6.93 0.67
CA LEU A 186 -2.27 -5.75 1.48
C LEU A 186 -0.77 -5.62 1.79
N PHE A 187 -0.25 -4.41 1.70
CA PHE A 187 1.12 -4.11 2.16
C PHE A 187 1.09 -3.00 3.20
N LEU A 188 1.58 -3.31 4.40
CA LEU A 188 1.35 -2.50 5.62
C LEU A 188 2.49 -1.52 5.95
N GLY A 189 3.41 -1.31 5.02
CA GLY A 189 4.52 -0.37 5.10
C GLY A 189 5.90 -1.02 5.15
N ASP A 190 6.94 -0.19 5.14
CA ASP A 190 8.34 -0.59 4.94
C ASP A 190 8.56 -1.34 3.61
N TYR A 191 7.95 -0.83 2.54
CA TYR A 191 8.14 -1.31 1.18
C TYR A 191 9.56 -1.02 0.68
N MET A 192 10.19 0.01 1.22
CA MET A 192 11.59 0.33 1.00
C MET A 192 12.21 0.84 2.29
N TYR A 193 13.53 0.70 2.40
CA TYR A 193 14.31 1.27 3.50
C TYR A 193 15.17 2.41 2.96
N GLU A 194 15.19 3.54 3.67
CA GLU A 194 15.88 4.76 3.30
C GLU A 194 17.40 4.64 3.52
N ARG A 195 17.80 3.81 4.49
CA ARG A 195 19.18 3.57 4.90
C ARG A 195 19.66 2.15 4.52
N LYS A 196 20.87 1.81 4.95
CA LYS A 196 21.41 0.43 5.00
C LYS A 196 20.85 -0.34 6.20
N SER A 197 20.86 -1.67 6.14
CA SER A 197 20.35 -2.55 7.20
C SER A 197 21.02 -2.28 8.56
N GLY A 198 22.33 -2.04 8.55
CA GLY A 198 23.14 -1.82 9.76
C GLY A 198 23.65 -3.12 10.41
N ARG A 199 23.17 -4.29 9.97
CA ARG A 199 23.64 -5.60 10.41
C ARG A 199 25.11 -5.86 10.09
N ALA A 200 25.73 -6.72 10.91
CA ALA A 200 27.11 -7.14 10.69
C ALA A 200 27.23 -8.00 9.41
N ALA A 201 28.38 -7.95 8.73
CA ALA A 201 28.58 -8.71 7.48
C ALA A 201 28.43 -10.24 7.65
N ALA A 202 28.61 -10.77 8.87
CA ALA A 202 28.39 -12.17 9.22
C ALA A 202 26.90 -12.55 9.36
N GLU A 203 25.99 -11.58 9.50
CA GLU A 203 24.53 -11.77 9.47
C GLU A 203 23.97 -11.84 8.04
N LEU A 204 24.86 -11.79 7.03
CA LEU A 204 24.59 -11.94 5.60
C LEU A 204 23.58 -10.93 5.02
N ASN A 205 24.11 -9.91 4.34
CA ASN A 205 23.35 -9.15 3.34
C ASN A 205 23.47 -9.85 1.97
N PRO A 206 22.55 -10.75 1.56
CA PRO A 206 22.61 -11.41 0.24
C PRO A 206 22.54 -10.45 -0.95
N ARG A 207 22.00 -9.23 -0.76
CA ARG A 207 21.90 -8.22 -1.81
C ARG A 207 22.58 -6.92 -1.41
N ARG A 208 23.17 -6.21 -2.38
CA ARG A 208 23.76 -4.88 -2.17
C ARG A 208 22.78 -3.79 -2.59
N LEU A 209 22.76 -2.67 -1.87
CA LEU A 209 22.10 -1.45 -2.34
C LEU A 209 22.80 -0.89 -3.59
N ALA A 210 22.04 -0.21 -4.46
CA ALA A 210 22.58 0.45 -5.64
C ALA A 210 23.46 1.66 -5.28
N PHE A 211 23.19 2.26 -4.12
CA PHE A 211 23.93 3.35 -3.49
C PHE A 211 23.70 3.27 -1.98
N THR A 212 24.73 3.56 -1.17
CA THR A 212 24.76 3.26 0.27
C THR A 212 24.40 4.43 1.18
N GLU A 213 24.27 5.62 0.60
CA GLU A 213 23.86 6.84 1.30
C GLU A 213 22.39 6.76 1.71
N ASP A 214 22.05 7.48 2.78
CA ASP A 214 20.67 7.68 3.20
C ASP A 214 19.88 8.42 2.12
N VAL A 215 18.72 7.87 1.79
CA VAL A 215 17.78 8.39 0.82
C VAL A 215 17.12 9.66 1.37
N THR A 216 17.40 10.81 0.76
CA THR A 216 16.88 12.13 1.19
C THR A 216 16.31 12.96 0.05
N THR A 217 16.87 12.82 -1.16
CA THR A 217 16.41 13.52 -2.38
C THR A 217 15.37 12.69 -3.15
N LEU A 218 14.49 13.36 -3.91
CA LEU A 218 13.50 12.69 -4.77
C LEU A 218 14.15 11.69 -5.75
N ALA A 219 15.33 12.01 -6.30
CA ALA A 219 16.05 11.10 -7.19
C ALA A 219 16.46 9.81 -6.48
N GLN A 220 16.99 9.89 -5.26
CA GLN A 220 17.32 8.72 -4.45
C GLN A 220 16.07 7.91 -4.08
N TYR A 221 14.95 8.54 -3.68
CA TYR A 221 13.72 7.77 -3.37
C TYR A 221 13.19 7.04 -4.62
N ARG A 222 13.17 7.70 -5.78
CA ARG A 222 12.78 7.09 -7.05
C ARG A 222 13.70 5.92 -7.45
N ALA A 223 15.01 6.02 -7.18
CA ALA A 223 15.98 4.97 -7.45
C ALA A 223 15.91 3.81 -6.43
N ARG A 224 15.62 4.08 -5.15
CA ARG A 224 15.42 3.05 -4.12
C ARG A 224 14.12 2.27 -4.37
N HIS A 225 13.00 2.94 -4.65
CA HIS A 225 11.77 2.26 -5.08
C HIS A 225 11.98 1.43 -6.37
N ALA A 226 12.73 1.96 -7.33
CA ALA A 226 13.09 1.24 -8.54
C ALA A 226 13.93 -0.02 -8.22
N GLN A 227 14.92 0.07 -7.32
CA GLN A 227 15.72 -1.08 -6.88
C GLN A 227 14.85 -2.19 -6.30
N HIS A 228 13.94 -1.89 -5.38
CA HIS A 228 13.02 -2.92 -4.87
C HIS A 228 12.22 -3.56 -6.02
N LYS A 229 11.70 -2.74 -6.95
CA LYS A 229 10.92 -3.20 -8.11
C LYS A 229 11.73 -3.83 -9.26
N THR A 230 13.06 -3.97 -9.19
CA THR A 230 13.80 -4.83 -10.14
C THR A 230 13.74 -6.31 -9.75
N ASP A 231 13.25 -6.65 -8.56
CA ASP A 231 13.06 -8.04 -8.14
C ASP A 231 11.88 -8.69 -8.88
N ALA A 232 12.17 -9.80 -9.56
CA ALA A 232 11.19 -10.49 -10.40
C ALA A 232 10.02 -11.11 -9.62
N ASP A 233 10.24 -11.54 -8.36
CA ASP A 233 9.16 -12.11 -7.55
C ASP A 233 8.22 -11.01 -7.06
N LEU A 234 8.76 -9.85 -6.69
CA LEU A 234 7.95 -8.66 -6.41
C LEU A 234 7.18 -8.18 -7.65
N GLN A 235 7.80 -8.14 -8.84
CA GLN A 235 7.08 -7.80 -10.08
C GLN A 235 5.93 -8.77 -10.37
N ASN A 236 6.19 -10.07 -10.28
CA ASN A 236 5.17 -11.10 -10.49
C ASN A 236 4.02 -10.98 -9.47
N ALA A 237 4.31 -10.64 -8.21
CA ALA A 237 3.28 -10.41 -7.21
C ALA A 237 2.48 -9.11 -7.43
N HIS A 238 3.09 -8.02 -7.89
CA HIS A 238 2.35 -6.81 -8.33
C HIS A 238 1.45 -7.09 -9.54
N ALA A 239 1.88 -7.99 -10.44
CA ALA A 239 1.12 -8.42 -11.60
C ALA A 239 0.02 -9.45 -11.27
N MET A 240 -0.09 -9.96 -10.03
CA MET A 240 -0.97 -11.10 -9.70
C MET A 240 -2.42 -10.70 -9.38
N ALA A 241 -2.63 -9.52 -8.80
CA ALA A 241 -3.84 -9.12 -8.08
C ALA A 241 -3.81 -7.60 -7.81
N PRO A 242 -4.93 -6.98 -7.45
CA PRO A 242 -4.90 -5.62 -6.90
C PRO A 242 -4.21 -5.58 -5.53
N TRP A 243 -3.38 -4.57 -5.31
CA TRP A 243 -2.74 -4.26 -4.04
C TRP A 243 -3.43 -3.07 -3.34
N ILE A 244 -3.60 -3.15 -2.04
CA ILE A 244 -3.92 -2.00 -1.18
C ILE A 244 -2.71 -1.75 -0.29
N VAL A 245 -2.08 -0.59 -0.46
CA VAL A 245 -0.84 -0.25 0.25
C VAL A 245 -1.00 0.94 1.19
N VAL A 246 -0.31 0.88 2.31
CA VAL A 246 0.03 2.03 3.17
C VAL A 246 1.56 2.07 3.35
N PHE A 247 2.11 3.24 3.67
CA PHE A 247 3.51 3.33 4.13
C PHE A 247 3.59 3.05 5.63
N ASP A 248 4.81 2.87 6.12
CA ASP A 248 5.15 3.05 7.53
C ASP A 248 6.22 4.15 7.68
N ASP A 249 7.25 3.97 8.51
CA ASP A 249 8.30 4.98 8.67
C ASP A 249 9.32 4.97 7.56
N HIS A 250 9.78 3.80 7.12
CA HIS A 250 10.97 3.72 6.28
C HIS A 250 10.78 4.27 4.85
N GLU A 251 9.54 4.40 4.34
CA GLU A 251 9.23 5.19 3.13
C GLU A 251 9.67 6.67 3.20
N VAL A 252 9.95 7.20 4.40
CA VAL A 252 10.56 8.51 4.59
C VAL A 252 11.86 8.38 5.37
N MET A 253 11.80 7.95 6.63
CA MET A 253 12.91 7.89 7.56
C MET A 253 12.49 7.20 8.86
N ASN A 254 13.30 6.26 9.35
CA ASN A 254 13.12 5.53 10.60
C ASN A 254 12.54 6.38 11.76
N ASN A 255 11.46 5.90 12.38
CA ASN A 255 10.69 6.49 13.47
C ASN A 255 10.20 7.94 13.25
N TRP A 256 9.95 8.39 12.01
CA TRP A 256 9.41 9.74 11.78
C TRP A 256 7.98 9.95 12.35
N ASN A 257 7.60 11.20 12.62
CA ASN A 257 6.32 11.56 13.24
C ASN A 257 5.72 12.88 12.70
N GLY A 258 4.53 13.24 13.19
CA GLY A 258 3.78 14.41 12.76
C GLY A 258 4.23 15.74 13.39
N THR A 259 4.88 15.74 14.56
CA THR A 259 5.04 16.97 15.37
C THR A 259 6.46 17.52 15.51
N THR A 260 7.46 16.68 15.83
CA THR A 260 8.85 17.14 16.12
C THR A 260 9.91 16.39 15.31
N THR A 261 9.46 15.73 14.25
CA THR A 261 10.25 14.75 13.51
C THR A 261 11.60 15.27 12.98
N PRO A 262 12.64 14.41 12.92
CA PRO A 262 13.87 14.74 12.19
C PRO A 262 13.69 14.80 10.66
N ALA A 263 12.58 14.30 10.11
CA ALA A 263 12.31 14.34 8.68
C ALA A 263 11.80 15.73 8.26
N THR A 264 12.64 16.47 7.53
CA THR A 264 12.29 17.80 6.99
C THR A 264 11.05 17.73 6.08
N ALA A 265 10.35 18.86 5.92
CA ALA A 265 9.22 18.95 5.01
C ALA A 265 9.61 18.56 3.57
N GLU A 266 10.82 18.91 3.13
CA GLU A 266 11.36 18.49 1.84
C GLU A 266 11.57 16.96 1.76
N ARG A 267 12.17 16.33 2.78
CA ARG A 267 12.36 14.88 2.81
C ARG A 267 11.02 14.13 2.77
N LYS A 268 10.01 14.61 3.51
CA LYS A 268 8.63 14.10 3.45
C LYS A 268 8.03 14.25 2.04
N ALA A 269 8.16 15.43 1.43
CA ALA A 269 7.65 15.67 0.08
C ALA A 269 8.31 14.75 -0.95
N ASN A 270 9.62 14.54 -0.86
CA ASN A 270 10.38 13.65 -1.73
C ASN A 270 9.94 12.18 -1.56
N GLY A 271 9.81 11.71 -0.31
CA GLY A 271 9.34 10.36 0.00
C GLY A 271 7.91 10.11 -0.47
N PHE A 272 6.96 11.00 -0.15
CA PHE A 272 5.57 10.84 -0.57
C PHE A 272 5.36 10.93 -2.08
N GLN A 273 6.10 11.82 -2.77
CA GLN A 273 6.09 11.92 -4.22
C GLN A 273 6.56 10.60 -4.85
N ALA A 274 7.71 10.07 -4.40
CA ALA A 274 8.23 8.80 -4.92
C ALA A 274 7.33 7.59 -4.56
N PHE A 275 6.74 7.57 -3.36
CA PHE A 275 5.79 6.53 -2.96
C PHE A 275 4.58 6.52 -3.90
N TYR A 276 3.93 7.67 -4.12
CA TYR A 276 2.82 7.78 -5.07
C TYR A 276 3.22 7.35 -6.49
N GLU A 277 4.38 7.81 -6.99
CA GLU A 277 4.90 7.45 -8.31
C GLU A 277 5.18 5.96 -8.49
N ASN A 278 5.40 5.20 -7.41
CA ASN A 278 5.76 3.79 -7.46
C ASN A 278 4.68 2.86 -6.85
N MET A 279 3.49 3.36 -6.55
CA MET A 279 2.38 2.58 -5.99
C MET A 279 1.09 2.69 -6.80
N PRO A 280 0.30 1.61 -6.92
CA PRO A 280 -0.98 1.61 -7.64
C PRO A 280 -2.11 2.19 -6.77
N ILE A 281 -1.92 3.42 -6.26
CA ILE A 281 -2.89 4.14 -5.43
C ILE A 281 -3.63 5.20 -6.24
N ARG A 282 -4.86 5.52 -5.82
CA ARG A 282 -5.72 6.48 -6.54
C ARG A 282 -5.18 7.90 -6.47
N SER A 283 -5.54 8.70 -7.47
CA SER A 283 -5.23 10.13 -7.57
C SER A 283 -5.73 10.96 -6.38
N THR A 284 -6.71 10.47 -5.61
CA THR A 284 -7.15 11.04 -4.32
C THR A 284 -6.07 11.00 -3.23
N ALA A 285 -5.06 10.13 -3.37
CA ALA A 285 -3.87 10.06 -2.53
C ALA A 285 -2.64 10.72 -3.19
N LYS A 286 -2.82 11.53 -4.24
CA LYS A 286 -1.71 12.31 -4.81
C LYS A 286 -1.18 13.32 -3.78
N PRO A 287 0.14 13.36 -3.50
CA PRO A 287 0.69 14.22 -2.47
C PRO A 287 0.67 15.70 -2.86
N SER A 288 0.64 16.55 -1.83
CA SER A 288 0.77 18.00 -1.91
C SER A 288 1.90 18.44 -0.99
N GLY A 289 3.13 18.47 -1.54
CA GLY A 289 4.34 18.71 -0.77
C GLY A 289 4.50 17.67 0.33
N SER A 290 4.78 18.12 1.56
CA SER A 290 4.98 17.26 2.74
C SER A 290 3.68 16.67 3.32
N THR A 291 2.64 16.49 2.52
CA THR A 291 1.35 15.92 2.95
C THR A 291 0.80 14.95 1.90
N ILE A 292 0.23 13.84 2.36
CA ILE A 292 -0.47 12.84 1.55
C ILE A 292 -1.70 12.32 2.31
N ARG A 293 -2.76 11.95 1.59
CA ARG A 293 -4.04 11.53 2.19
C ARG A 293 -4.24 10.02 2.04
N LEU A 294 -3.45 9.22 2.76
CA LEU A 294 -3.34 7.78 2.49
C LEU A 294 -4.38 6.89 3.21
N TYR A 295 -4.88 7.29 4.38
CA TYR A 295 -5.88 6.50 5.12
C TYR A 295 -7.23 6.45 4.38
N ARG A 296 -7.77 5.26 4.11
CA ARG A 296 -8.92 5.08 3.21
C ARG A 296 -9.67 3.77 3.49
N GLN A 297 -10.87 3.62 2.94
CA GLN A 297 -11.72 2.46 3.17
C GLN A 297 -12.04 1.73 1.86
N PHE A 298 -12.05 0.41 1.91
CA PHE A 298 -12.56 -0.46 0.84
C PHE A 298 -13.61 -1.42 1.39
N ALA A 299 -14.58 -1.80 0.55
CA ALA A 299 -15.60 -2.79 0.87
C ALA A 299 -15.52 -3.95 -0.14
N TRP A 300 -15.78 -5.16 0.34
CA TRP A 300 -15.79 -6.38 -0.46
C TRP A 300 -17.14 -7.08 -0.32
N GLY A 301 -18.11 -6.60 -1.10
CA GLY A 301 -19.50 -7.03 -0.99
C GLY A 301 -20.11 -6.69 0.37
N ASN A 302 -20.77 -7.67 0.98
CA ASN A 302 -21.20 -7.66 2.39
C ASN A 302 -20.23 -8.42 3.33
N LEU A 303 -19.13 -8.99 2.80
CA LEU A 303 -18.26 -9.89 3.55
C LEU A 303 -17.20 -9.15 4.36
N ALA A 304 -16.51 -8.17 3.77
CA ALA A 304 -15.40 -7.49 4.45
C ALA A 304 -15.40 -5.97 4.22
N ARG A 305 -14.96 -5.22 5.24
CA ARG A 305 -14.46 -3.85 5.11
C ARG A 305 -12.98 -3.83 5.48
N PHE A 306 -12.20 -3.04 4.76
CA PHE A 306 -10.81 -2.73 5.09
C PHE A 306 -10.71 -1.23 5.38
N HIS A 307 -10.35 -0.87 6.61
CA HIS A 307 -10.04 0.50 7.02
C HIS A 307 -8.52 0.62 7.12
N LEU A 308 -7.93 1.32 6.16
CA LEU A 308 -6.48 1.48 6.05
C LEU A 308 -6.08 2.75 6.77
N LEU A 309 -5.13 2.65 7.70
CA LEU A 309 -4.66 3.77 8.51
C LEU A 309 -3.32 4.32 8.05
N ASP A 310 -3.09 5.56 8.45
CA ASP A 310 -1.78 6.22 8.52
C ASP A 310 -1.50 6.50 10.01
N THR A 311 -0.51 5.84 10.60
CA THR A 311 -0.09 6.04 12.01
C THR A 311 1.20 6.87 12.11
N ARG A 312 1.73 7.41 11.01
CA ARG A 312 3.03 8.11 10.98
C ARG A 312 2.88 9.61 10.71
N GLN A 313 2.00 10.03 9.79
CA GLN A 313 1.90 11.44 9.39
C GLN A 313 1.29 12.36 10.47
N TYR A 314 0.37 11.82 11.26
CA TYR A 314 -0.44 12.59 12.20
C TYR A 314 -0.12 12.33 13.67
N ARG A 315 0.73 11.34 13.97
CA ARG A 315 1.09 11.00 15.35
C ARG A 315 1.89 12.11 16.03
N ASN A 316 1.66 12.27 17.33
CA ASN A 316 2.60 13.02 18.17
C ASN A 316 3.96 12.32 18.19
N ALA A 317 5.01 13.04 18.58
CA ALA A 317 6.31 12.46 18.82
C ALA A 317 6.26 11.39 19.91
N GLN A 318 6.96 10.29 19.66
CA GLN A 318 7.24 9.23 20.61
C GLN A 318 7.90 9.82 21.86
N VAL A 319 7.60 9.24 23.03
CA VAL A 319 8.38 9.56 24.24
C VAL A 319 9.77 8.93 24.13
N PRO A 320 10.78 9.43 24.88
CA PRO A 320 12.01 8.67 25.12
C PRO A 320 11.67 7.28 25.67
N ASP A 321 12.39 6.24 25.25
CA ASP A 321 12.04 4.87 25.62
C ASP A 321 12.12 4.66 27.14
N PRO A 322 11.01 4.37 27.83
CA PRO A 322 11.01 4.10 29.26
C PRO A 322 11.84 2.86 29.63
N SER A 323 12.16 1.95 28.70
CA SER A 323 12.97 0.74 28.97
C SER A 323 12.42 -0.15 30.11
N GLY A 324 11.10 -0.12 30.35
CA GLY A 324 10.45 -0.80 31.48
C GLY A 324 10.31 0.05 32.75
N ASP A 325 10.71 1.31 32.77
CA ASP A 325 10.58 2.17 33.96
C ASP A 325 9.18 2.79 34.10
N ALA A 326 8.68 2.85 35.34
CA ALA A 326 7.46 3.57 35.73
C ALA A 326 7.65 5.10 35.81
N GLY A 327 8.59 5.66 35.03
CA GLY A 327 9.02 7.06 35.10
C GLY A 327 8.12 8.06 34.35
N PRO A 328 8.56 9.33 34.21
CA PRO A 328 7.80 10.37 33.52
C PRO A 328 7.38 9.98 32.09
N ALA A 329 8.23 9.28 31.33
CA ALA A 329 7.90 8.79 29.99
C ALA A 329 6.66 7.89 29.96
N CYS A 330 6.45 7.08 31.00
CA CYS A 330 5.28 6.21 31.14
C CYS A 330 4.01 7.00 31.48
N THR A 331 4.13 8.06 32.30
CA THR A 331 3.06 9.05 32.51
C THR A 331 2.69 9.74 31.20
N ASP A 332 3.69 10.14 30.41
CA ASP A 332 3.47 10.80 29.11
C ASP A 332 2.79 9.87 28.11
N MET A 333 3.18 8.59 27.98
CA MET A 333 2.52 7.60 27.10
C MET A 333 1.02 7.44 27.41
N ARG A 334 0.66 7.56 28.69
CA ARG A 334 -0.72 7.48 29.21
C ARG A 334 -1.51 8.79 29.07
N SER A 335 -0.87 9.88 28.64
CA SER A 335 -1.51 11.19 28.52
C SER A 335 -2.66 11.17 27.52
N THR A 336 -3.83 11.65 27.97
CA THR A 336 -5.07 11.66 27.19
C THR A 336 -5.03 12.58 25.96
N SER A 337 -4.11 13.56 25.96
CA SER A 337 -3.89 14.47 24.83
C SER A 337 -3.09 13.86 23.68
N ARG A 338 -2.47 12.69 23.88
CA ARG A 338 -1.72 12.00 22.82
C ARG A 338 -2.65 11.33 21.80
N SER A 339 -2.20 11.34 20.56
CA SER A 339 -2.86 10.69 19.42
C SER A 339 -1.82 10.14 18.45
N ILE A 340 -2.12 8.95 17.92
CA ILE A 340 -1.35 8.32 16.83
C ILE A 340 -1.98 8.60 15.45
N LEU A 341 -3.31 8.82 15.40
CA LEU A 341 -4.04 9.08 14.16
C LEU A 341 -4.26 10.58 13.89
N GLY A 342 -4.18 11.42 14.92
CA GLY A 342 -4.70 12.78 14.89
C GLY A 342 -6.23 12.83 14.81
N THR A 343 -6.80 13.98 15.18
CA THR A 343 -8.25 14.15 15.37
C THR A 343 -9.08 13.83 14.12
N ALA A 344 -8.59 14.21 12.93
CA ALA A 344 -9.35 14.07 11.69
C ALA A 344 -9.51 12.61 11.24
N GLN A 345 -8.46 11.80 11.39
CA GLN A 345 -8.49 10.38 11.04
C GLN A 345 -9.20 9.55 12.11
N GLU A 346 -9.03 9.90 13.40
CA GLU A 346 -9.78 9.26 14.49
C GLU A 346 -11.29 9.45 14.30
N ALA A 347 -11.74 10.68 14.04
CA ALA A 347 -13.15 10.98 13.78
C ALA A 347 -13.67 10.32 12.48
N TRP A 348 -12.85 10.25 11.43
CA TRP A 348 -13.19 9.53 10.20
C TRP A 348 -13.38 8.03 10.45
N LEU A 349 -12.46 7.38 11.19
CA LEU A 349 -12.52 5.95 11.47
C LEU A 349 -13.76 5.61 12.31
N LEU A 350 -14.00 6.36 13.38
CA LEU A 350 -15.17 6.15 14.24
C LEU A 350 -16.49 6.29 13.47
N LYS A 351 -16.57 7.22 12.51
CA LYS A 351 -17.72 7.33 11.60
C LYS A 351 -17.78 6.19 10.59
N ALA A 352 -16.64 5.77 10.01
CA ALA A 352 -16.58 4.69 9.02
C ALA A 352 -17.01 3.34 9.60
N LEU A 353 -16.80 3.11 10.91
CA LEU A 353 -17.28 1.92 11.62
C LEU A 353 -18.82 1.84 11.68
N GLU A 354 -19.53 2.99 11.75
CA GLU A 354 -21.01 3.08 11.81
C GLU A 354 -21.69 2.78 10.46
N THR A 355 -21.01 3.06 9.35
CA THR A 355 -21.66 3.11 8.02
C THR A 355 -21.52 1.81 7.22
N ALA A 356 -22.64 1.21 6.85
CA ALA A 356 -22.72 0.00 5.99
C ALA A 356 -21.89 -1.18 6.54
N PRO A 357 -22.39 -1.91 7.56
CA PRO A 357 -21.65 -3.01 8.17
C PRO A 357 -21.44 -4.17 7.19
N ALA A 358 -20.24 -4.76 7.23
CA ALA A 358 -19.93 -6.05 6.61
C ALA A 358 -19.80 -7.15 7.67
N LYS A 359 -19.55 -8.39 7.25
CA LYS A 359 -19.36 -9.51 8.19
C LYS A 359 -18.04 -9.44 8.98
N TRP A 360 -17.00 -8.87 8.38
CA TRP A 360 -15.67 -8.68 8.98
C TRP A 360 -15.19 -7.24 8.82
N ASP A 361 -14.61 -6.68 9.87
CA ASP A 361 -13.99 -5.36 9.88
C ASP A 361 -12.48 -5.48 10.10
N PHE A 362 -11.71 -5.28 9.02
CA PHE A 362 -10.25 -5.31 9.04
C PHE A 362 -9.68 -3.91 9.21
N LEU A 363 -8.88 -3.70 10.26
CA LEU A 363 -8.12 -2.47 10.48
C LEU A 363 -6.68 -2.69 10.00
N GLY A 364 -6.38 -2.29 8.78
CA GLY A 364 -5.04 -2.43 8.18
C GLY A 364 -4.17 -1.25 8.57
N GLN A 365 -3.10 -1.52 9.33
CA GLN A 365 -2.27 -0.49 9.92
C GLN A 365 -0.86 -1.01 10.22
N GLN A 366 0.00 -0.14 10.73
CA GLN A 366 1.43 -0.31 10.75
C GLN A 366 1.93 -1.04 12.00
N VAL A 367 1.70 -0.48 13.19
CA VAL A 367 2.44 -0.80 14.42
C VAL A 367 1.64 -1.61 15.44
N PHE A 368 2.32 -2.35 16.33
CA PHE A 368 1.68 -3.26 17.30
C PHE A 368 0.54 -2.63 18.11
N PHE A 369 -0.65 -3.22 18.09
CA PHE A 369 -1.87 -2.67 18.71
C PHE A 369 -2.10 -3.19 20.13
N ALA A 370 -2.05 -4.50 20.35
CA ALA A 370 -2.21 -5.10 21.67
C ALA A 370 -1.06 -4.68 22.62
N THR A 371 -1.24 -4.85 23.94
CA THR A 371 -0.12 -4.62 24.87
C THR A 371 0.90 -5.76 24.78
N ARG A 372 2.18 -5.41 24.88
CA ARG A 372 3.31 -6.30 25.16
C ARG A 372 3.98 -5.81 26.44
N ASP A 373 4.08 -6.68 27.43
CA ASP A 373 4.50 -6.33 28.80
C ASP A 373 5.65 -7.24 29.25
N GLY A 374 6.82 -6.69 29.54
CA GLY A 374 7.99 -7.46 29.98
C GLY A 374 7.85 -8.03 31.38
N ASP A 375 7.31 -7.28 32.33
CA ASP A 375 7.42 -7.55 33.77
C ASP A 375 6.09 -7.84 34.49
N GLY A 376 4.96 -7.68 33.81
CA GLY A 376 3.62 -7.97 34.37
C GLY A 376 3.03 -6.80 35.15
N ASN A 377 3.65 -5.62 35.09
CA ASN A 377 3.40 -4.52 36.02
C ASN A 377 2.69 -3.35 35.34
N LYS A 378 1.43 -3.10 35.70
CA LYS A 378 0.69 -1.92 35.18
C LYS A 378 1.33 -0.56 35.52
N ALA A 379 2.32 -0.50 36.41
CA ALA A 379 3.07 0.73 36.66
C ALA A 379 4.08 1.06 35.54
N THR A 380 4.70 0.05 34.91
CA THR A 380 5.77 0.19 33.91
C THR A 380 5.20 0.43 32.51
N CYS A 381 6.07 0.80 31.56
CA CYS A 381 5.73 1.02 30.15
C CYS A 381 6.87 0.56 29.23
N GLU A 382 6.53 0.17 28.00
CA GLU A 382 7.45 -0.25 26.94
C GLU A 382 6.90 0.11 25.54
N SER A 383 7.72 -0.05 24.49
CA SER A 383 7.30 0.08 23.08
C SER A 383 6.68 1.45 22.71
N PRO A 384 7.38 2.58 22.93
CA PRO A 384 6.85 3.94 22.75
C PRO A 384 6.49 4.33 21.31
N ASP A 385 6.93 3.54 20.32
CA ASP A 385 6.58 3.74 18.90
C ASP A 385 5.26 3.05 18.50
N SER A 386 4.88 1.99 19.22
CA SER A 386 3.65 1.21 19.03
C SER A 386 2.40 1.92 19.59
N TRP A 387 1.21 1.31 19.49
CA TRP A 387 0.02 1.85 20.14
C TRP A 387 0.14 1.94 21.67
N GLN A 388 1.07 1.22 22.31
CA GLN A 388 1.40 1.40 23.73
C GLN A 388 1.97 2.80 24.02
N GLY A 389 2.65 3.44 23.06
CA GLY A 389 3.10 4.84 23.16
C GLY A 389 1.98 5.90 23.14
N TYR A 390 0.74 5.45 22.95
CA TYR A 390 -0.45 6.28 22.73
C TYR A 390 -1.69 5.59 23.35
N GLU A 391 -1.57 5.06 24.58
CA GLU A 391 -2.61 4.21 25.21
C GLU A 391 -4.01 4.84 25.12
N ALA A 392 -4.16 6.12 25.48
CA ALA A 392 -5.43 6.82 25.41
C ALA A 392 -6.02 6.93 23.98
N SER A 393 -5.17 6.96 22.94
CA SER A 393 -5.61 6.92 21.54
C SER A 393 -6.08 5.52 21.15
N ARG A 394 -5.39 4.47 21.61
CA ARG A 394 -5.82 3.07 21.44
C ARG A 394 -7.17 2.83 22.10
N ASP A 395 -7.33 3.31 23.33
CA ASP A 395 -8.53 3.10 24.14
C ASP A 395 -9.76 3.78 23.53
N ARG A 396 -9.60 4.97 22.91
CA ARG A 396 -10.69 5.62 22.14
C ARG A 396 -11.12 4.78 20.94
N ILE A 397 -10.19 4.14 20.24
CA ILE A 397 -10.52 3.23 19.12
C ILE A 397 -11.16 1.93 19.63
N ALA A 398 -10.58 1.27 20.63
CA ALA A 398 -11.12 0.05 21.22
C ALA A 398 -12.53 0.26 21.81
N LYS A 399 -12.74 1.36 22.54
CA LYS A 399 -14.06 1.79 23.00
C LYS A 399 -14.99 2.08 21.82
N GLY A 400 -14.50 2.77 20.79
CA GLY A 400 -15.27 3.08 19.58
C GLY A 400 -15.80 1.85 18.84
N ILE A 401 -14.99 0.79 18.77
CA ILE A 401 -15.32 -0.53 18.22
C ILE A 401 -16.37 -1.24 19.09
N VAL A 402 -16.16 -1.29 20.41
CA VAL A 402 -17.05 -1.98 21.35
C VAL A 402 -18.41 -1.30 21.47
N ASP A 403 -18.46 0.03 21.62
CA ASP A 403 -19.71 0.80 21.75
C ASP A 403 -20.62 0.62 20.51
N ARG A 404 -20.01 0.55 19.32
CA ARG A 404 -20.69 0.38 18.03
C ARG A 404 -21.03 -1.07 17.70
N LYS A 405 -20.61 -2.03 18.53
CA LYS A 405 -20.77 -3.48 18.32
C LYS A 405 -20.27 -3.92 16.94
N VAL A 406 -19.09 -3.41 16.56
CA VAL A 406 -18.46 -3.70 15.26
C VAL A 406 -18.33 -5.22 15.09
N PRO A 407 -18.80 -5.80 13.98
CA PRO A 407 -18.80 -7.25 13.77
C PRO A 407 -17.38 -7.76 13.48
N ASN A 408 -16.91 -8.67 14.32
CA ASN A 408 -15.66 -9.42 14.12
C ASN A 408 -14.45 -8.54 13.74
N PRO A 409 -14.05 -7.58 14.60
CA PRO A 409 -12.96 -6.67 14.32
C PRO A 409 -11.61 -7.40 14.38
N ILE A 410 -10.85 -7.29 13.30
CA ILE A 410 -9.51 -7.88 13.15
C ILE A 410 -8.52 -6.76 12.83
N VAL A 411 -7.47 -6.60 13.64
CA VAL A 411 -6.36 -5.68 13.35
C VAL A 411 -5.30 -6.43 12.54
N LEU A 412 -4.81 -5.81 11.48
CA LEU A 412 -3.71 -6.32 10.64
C LEU A 412 -2.53 -5.37 10.80
N THR A 413 -1.34 -5.93 11.10
CA THR A 413 -0.19 -5.17 11.60
C THR A 413 1.12 -5.64 10.96
N GLY A 414 2.09 -4.73 10.78
CA GLY A 414 3.47 -4.98 10.33
C GLY A 414 4.52 -4.58 11.39
N ASP A 415 5.47 -3.72 11.00
CA ASP A 415 6.53 -3.06 11.82
C ASP A 415 7.52 -4.02 12.52
N VAL A 416 7.06 -4.92 13.39
CA VAL A 416 7.89 -5.59 14.42
C VAL A 416 8.76 -6.76 13.94
N HIS A 417 8.91 -6.95 12.62
CA HIS A 417 9.74 -7.98 11.95
C HIS A 417 9.52 -9.44 12.42
N ARG A 418 8.37 -9.73 13.05
CA ARG A 418 8.04 -11.02 13.67
C ARG A 418 6.55 -11.28 13.51
N HIS A 419 6.18 -12.55 13.35
CA HIS A 419 4.78 -12.92 13.40
C HIS A 419 4.28 -12.90 14.84
N TRP A 420 3.06 -12.39 15.04
CA TRP A 420 2.32 -12.53 16.30
C TRP A 420 0.83 -12.72 16.04
N ALA A 421 0.14 -13.33 16.99
CA ALA A 421 -1.32 -13.38 16.99
C ALA A 421 -1.82 -13.12 18.41
N ALA A 422 -2.79 -12.20 18.57
CA ALA A 422 -3.27 -11.75 19.87
C ALA A 422 -4.80 -11.64 19.95
N ASP A 423 -5.37 -11.93 21.12
CA ASP A 423 -6.73 -11.53 21.47
C ASP A 423 -6.74 -10.05 21.91
N LEU A 424 -7.73 -9.26 21.45
CA LEU A 424 -7.83 -7.84 21.78
C LEU A 424 -8.75 -7.60 22.97
N ARG A 425 -8.26 -6.80 23.94
CA ARG A 425 -8.95 -6.44 25.20
C ARG A 425 -8.86 -4.92 25.43
N ARG A 426 -9.72 -4.38 26.29
CA ARG A 426 -9.65 -2.97 26.70
C ARG A 426 -8.73 -2.78 27.90
N ASP A 427 -8.69 -3.73 28.82
CA ASP A 427 -7.67 -3.78 29.88
C ASP A 427 -6.88 -5.08 29.80
N TYR A 428 -5.65 -4.99 29.30
CA TYR A 428 -4.75 -6.15 29.16
C TYR A 428 -4.25 -6.69 30.50
N PHE A 429 -4.23 -5.87 31.56
CA PHE A 429 -3.82 -6.31 32.91
C PHE A 429 -4.96 -7.00 33.67
N ASN A 430 -6.20 -6.86 33.20
CA ASN A 430 -7.30 -7.71 33.62
C ASN A 430 -7.44 -8.87 32.62
N HIS A 431 -6.78 -9.99 32.91
CA HIS A 431 -6.83 -11.19 32.06
C HIS A 431 -8.23 -11.79 31.87
N SER A 432 -9.25 -11.30 32.59
CA SER A 432 -10.67 -11.64 32.44
C SER A 432 -11.49 -10.59 31.66
N ASP A 433 -10.93 -9.44 31.25
CA ASP A 433 -11.64 -8.43 30.45
C ASP A 433 -12.07 -9.03 29.09
N PRO A 434 -13.33 -8.88 28.66
CA PRO A 434 -13.84 -9.55 27.47
C PRO A 434 -13.02 -9.28 26.21
N VAL A 435 -12.70 -10.35 25.48
CA VAL A 435 -12.09 -10.26 24.16
C VAL A 435 -13.10 -9.63 23.19
N PHE A 436 -12.70 -8.53 22.53
CA PHE A 436 -13.56 -7.84 21.56
C PHE A 436 -13.18 -8.10 20.10
N GLY A 437 -11.97 -8.59 19.85
CA GLY A 437 -11.42 -8.83 18.51
C GLY A 437 -10.10 -9.59 18.55
N SER A 438 -9.38 -9.58 17.43
CA SER A 438 -8.05 -10.22 17.33
C SER A 438 -7.09 -9.37 16.52
N GLU A 439 -5.79 -9.49 16.79
CA GLU A 439 -4.72 -8.89 16.00
C GLU A 439 -3.90 -9.99 15.32
N LEU A 440 -3.63 -9.80 14.03
CA LEU A 440 -2.78 -10.63 13.20
C LEU A 440 -1.58 -9.79 12.75
N VAL A 441 -0.42 -10.07 13.31
CA VAL A 441 0.82 -9.36 12.98
C VAL A 441 1.60 -10.18 11.97
N THR A 442 1.81 -9.62 10.78
CA THR A 442 2.73 -10.22 9.81
C THR A 442 4.16 -10.00 10.26
N THR A 443 4.97 -11.03 10.07
CA THR A 443 6.41 -10.84 9.98
C THR A 443 6.74 -10.09 8.69
N SER A 444 8.00 -9.72 8.59
CA SER A 444 8.65 -9.12 7.44
C SER A 444 8.80 -10.07 6.25
N VAL A 445 8.75 -9.52 5.03
CA VAL A 445 9.19 -10.23 3.82
C VAL A 445 10.67 -10.64 3.97
N THR A 446 11.53 -9.72 4.43
CA THR A 446 12.99 -9.97 4.60
C THR A 446 13.64 -9.28 5.79
N SER A 447 13.14 -8.12 6.26
CA SER A 447 13.80 -7.37 7.36
C SER A 447 13.89 -8.22 8.63
N ASN A 448 15.08 -8.50 9.14
CA ASN A 448 15.21 -9.38 10.30
C ASN A 448 14.89 -8.63 11.60
N SER A 449 14.40 -9.36 12.61
CA SER A 449 14.26 -8.83 13.97
C SER A 449 15.57 -8.95 14.72
N ASP A 450 15.88 -7.97 15.55
CA ASP A 450 17.03 -7.99 16.47
C ASP A 450 16.87 -9.01 17.61
N THR A 451 15.68 -9.61 17.74
CA THR A 451 15.37 -10.65 18.72
C THR A 451 15.14 -12.00 18.05
N ALA A 452 16.15 -12.88 18.10
CA ALA A 452 16.09 -14.21 17.48
C ALA A 452 15.22 -15.22 18.24
N SER A 453 15.06 -15.07 19.56
CA SER A 453 14.34 -16.01 20.42
C SER A 453 12.85 -15.68 20.56
N ASP A 454 12.01 -16.72 20.67
CA ASP A 454 10.62 -16.58 21.11
C ASP A 454 10.55 -16.19 22.61
N PRO A 455 9.50 -15.48 23.06
CA PRO A 455 9.38 -15.05 24.45
C PRO A 455 9.39 -16.22 25.46
N SER A 456 9.85 -15.94 26.68
CA SER A 456 9.86 -16.93 27.76
C SER A 456 8.46 -17.30 28.24
N SER A 457 8.31 -18.43 28.92
CA SER A 457 7.06 -18.82 29.56
C SER A 457 6.59 -17.80 30.60
N THR A 458 7.51 -17.18 31.34
CA THR A 458 7.21 -16.08 32.26
C THR A 458 6.62 -14.88 31.53
N TRP A 459 7.25 -14.43 30.44
CA TRP A 459 6.74 -13.33 29.62
C TRP A 459 5.34 -13.64 29.06
N LEU A 460 5.11 -14.86 28.57
CA LEU A 460 3.79 -15.30 28.10
C LEU A 460 2.74 -15.35 29.23
N SER A 461 3.14 -15.53 30.49
CA SER A 461 2.22 -15.48 31.64
C SER A 461 1.76 -14.07 31.99
N HIS A 462 2.58 -13.06 31.68
CA HIS A 462 2.21 -11.63 31.73
C HIS A 462 1.34 -11.22 30.52
N ASN A 463 1.40 -11.98 29.42
CA ASN A 463 0.74 -11.67 28.15
C ASN A 463 -0.18 -12.80 27.65
N PRO A 464 -1.16 -13.31 28.44
CA PRO A 464 -1.95 -14.50 28.08
C PRO A 464 -2.93 -14.28 26.91
N HIS A 465 -3.08 -13.03 26.45
CA HIS A 465 -3.76 -12.68 25.19
C HIS A 465 -2.91 -12.98 23.96
N ILE A 466 -1.58 -13.01 24.05
CA ILE A 466 -0.68 -13.40 22.97
C ILE A 466 -0.74 -14.93 22.80
N LYS A 467 -1.15 -15.40 21.62
CA LYS A 467 -1.31 -16.82 21.29
C LYS A 467 -0.15 -17.39 20.48
N TYR A 468 0.59 -16.52 19.80
CA TYR A 468 1.65 -16.89 18.88
C TYR A 468 2.71 -15.80 18.81
N CYS A 469 3.96 -16.24 18.68
CA CYS A 469 5.10 -15.44 18.27
C CYS A 469 6.01 -16.33 17.39
N ARG A 470 6.62 -15.77 16.34
CA ARG A 470 7.66 -16.47 15.55
C ARG A 470 8.61 -15.48 14.88
N GLY A 471 9.91 -15.67 15.12
CA GLY A 471 11.00 -14.86 14.56
C GLY A 471 11.47 -15.19 13.13
N LYS A 472 10.68 -15.92 12.32
CA LYS A 472 10.97 -16.21 10.90
C LYS A 472 10.34 -15.18 9.96
N ARG A 473 10.93 -14.98 8.77
CA ARG A 473 10.41 -14.14 7.67
C ARG A 473 9.26 -14.85 6.93
N GLY A 474 8.46 -14.11 6.16
CA GLY A 474 7.21 -14.65 5.61
C GLY A 474 6.10 -13.63 5.33
N TYR A 475 4.86 -14.07 5.51
CA TYR A 475 3.63 -13.28 5.30
C TYR A 475 2.43 -13.99 5.94
N VAL A 476 1.24 -13.37 5.96
CA VAL A 476 0.01 -14.01 6.43
C VAL A 476 -0.96 -14.19 5.27
N ARG A 477 -1.44 -15.43 5.08
CA ARG A 477 -2.53 -15.77 4.17
C ARG A 477 -3.83 -15.81 4.95
N VAL A 478 -4.88 -15.18 4.43
CA VAL A 478 -6.21 -15.16 5.06
C VAL A 478 -7.29 -15.65 4.10
N THR A 479 -8.18 -16.49 4.62
CA THR A 479 -9.45 -16.87 3.96
C THR A 479 -10.61 -16.47 4.87
N ALA A 480 -11.37 -15.45 4.46
CA ALA A 480 -12.58 -15.02 5.15
C ALA A 480 -13.83 -15.59 4.46
N THR A 481 -14.83 -15.96 5.25
CA THR A 481 -16.14 -16.48 4.80
C THR A 481 -17.25 -15.92 5.69
N GLN A 482 -18.52 -16.16 5.35
CA GLN A 482 -19.63 -15.76 6.21
C GLN A 482 -19.63 -16.47 7.58
N ALA A 483 -18.98 -17.63 7.72
CA ALA A 483 -18.93 -18.39 8.97
C ALA A 483 -17.68 -18.09 9.82
N GLN A 484 -16.52 -17.94 9.18
CA GLN A 484 -15.23 -17.84 9.87
C GLN A 484 -14.18 -17.10 9.04
N MET A 485 -13.14 -16.60 9.71
CA MET A 485 -11.89 -16.12 9.12
C MET A 485 -10.77 -17.05 9.57
N ARG A 486 -10.02 -17.62 8.62
CA ARG A 486 -8.81 -18.42 8.86
C ARG A 486 -7.58 -17.61 8.47
N ALA A 487 -6.60 -17.53 9.37
CA ALA A 487 -5.28 -16.94 9.12
C ALA A 487 -4.20 -18.02 9.21
N ASP A 488 -3.40 -18.18 8.16
CA ASP A 488 -2.22 -19.03 8.12
C ASP A 488 -0.96 -18.15 8.13
N PHE A 489 -0.10 -18.37 9.11
CA PHE A 489 1.15 -17.64 9.30
C PHE A 489 2.27 -18.36 8.53
N MET A 490 2.51 -17.88 7.31
CA MET A 490 3.40 -18.51 6.33
C MET A 490 4.84 -18.09 6.59
N THR A 491 5.73 -19.06 6.80
CA THR A 491 7.15 -18.82 7.07
C THR A 491 8.04 -19.33 5.96
N VAL A 492 9.12 -18.59 5.71
CA VAL A 492 10.24 -18.97 4.83
C VAL A 492 11.34 -19.55 5.72
N SER A 493 11.96 -20.68 5.31
CA SER A 493 12.98 -21.36 6.12
C SER A 493 14.30 -20.59 6.21
N ASP A 494 14.70 -19.97 5.10
CA ASP A 494 15.92 -19.19 4.94
C ASP A 494 15.66 -18.13 3.85
N THR A 495 15.98 -16.87 4.12
CA THR A 495 15.89 -15.76 3.15
C THR A 495 17.25 -15.34 2.59
N ALA A 496 18.37 -15.85 3.11
CA ALA A 496 19.71 -15.58 2.58
C ALA A 496 20.05 -16.51 1.39
N GLU A 497 19.56 -17.75 1.40
CA GLU A 497 19.67 -18.68 0.27
C GLU A 497 18.90 -18.14 -0.96
N TYR A 498 19.57 -18.09 -2.10
CA TYR A 498 19.02 -17.61 -3.38
C TYR A 498 18.19 -18.68 -4.10
N ASP A 499 18.65 -19.94 -4.02
CA ASP A 499 18.02 -21.07 -4.69
C ASP A 499 16.77 -21.52 -3.92
N PHE A 500 15.61 -21.06 -4.40
CA PHE A 500 14.31 -21.38 -3.81
C PHE A 500 14.02 -22.90 -3.73
N SER A 501 14.69 -23.75 -4.51
CA SER A 501 14.50 -25.21 -4.41
C SER A 501 15.00 -25.81 -3.08
N LYS A 502 15.86 -25.08 -2.36
CA LYS A 502 16.34 -25.44 -1.02
C LYS A 502 15.55 -24.75 0.10
N VAL A 503 14.66 -23.82 -0.24
CA VAL A 503 13.89 -23.01 0.70
C VAL A 503 12.51 -23.64 0.89
N THR A 504 12.14 -23.90 2.13
CA THR A 504 10.79 -24.34 2.48
C THR A 504 9.91 -23.13 2.79
N LEU A 505 8.72 -23.08 2.18
CA LEU A 505 7.69 -22.10 2.47
C LEU A 505 6.42 -22.83 2.92
N ALA A 506 6.02 -22.65 4.18
CA ALA A 506 4.89 -23.36 4.77
C ALA A 506 4.25 -22.59 5.95
N ALA A 507 3.01 -22.92 6.29
CA ALA A 507 2.35 -22.39 7.49
C ALA A 507 3.00 -22.97 8.77
N ASP A 508 3.58 -22.12 9.61
CA ASP A 508 4.09 -22.54 10.95
C ASP A 508 2.93 -22.65 11.95
N ARG A 509 1.88 -21.84 11.77
CA ARG A 509 0.70 -21.78 12.64
C ARG A 509 -0.54 -21.33 11.87
N SER A 510 -1.69 -21.87 12.26
CA SER A 510 -3.00 -21.48 11.74
C SER A 510 -3.96 -21.14 12.88
N TYR A 511 -4.78 -20.12 12.67
CA TYR A 511 -5.86 -19.71 13.58
C TYR A 511 -7.16 -19.52 12.82
N VAL A 512 -8.26 -19.74 13.52
CA VAL A 512 -9.62 -19.44 13.10
C VAL A 512 -10.25 -18.47 14.10
N VAL A 513 -10.98 -17.47 13.59
CA VAL A 513 -11.98 -16.71 14.35
C VAL A 513 -13.34 -17.08 13.78
N GLU A 514 -14.26 -17.52 14.64
CA GLU A 514 -15.64 -17.83 14.27
C GLU A 514 -16.49 -16.55 14.31
N ALA A 515 -17.34 -16.32 13.31
CA ALA A 515 -18.12 -15.09 13.24
C ALA A 515 -19.16 -15.01 14.37
N GLY A 516 -19.07 -13.96 15.18
CA GLY A 516 -19.87 -13.76 16.40
C GLY A 516 -19.21 -14.27 17.68
N ARG A 517 -18.02 -14.87 17.60
CA ARG A 517 -17.25 -15.37 18.75
C ARG A 517 -15.82 -14.83 18.70
N PRO A 518 -15.54 -13.67 19.32
CA PRO A 518 -14.22 -13.08 19.35
C PRO A 518 -13.15 -14.00 19.97
N GLY A 519 -11.92 -13.91 19.46
CA GLY A 519 -10.76 -14.63 19.96
C GLY A 519 -10.24 -15.71 19.01
N LEU A 520 -8.93 -15.96 19.10
CA LEU A 520 -8.19 -16.85 18.20
C LEU A 520 -8.26 -18.31 18.65
N GLN A 521 -8.79 -19.18 17.78
CA GLN A 521 -8.83 -20.63 17.96
C GLN A 521 -7.74 -21.28 17.12
N ARG A 522 -6.80 -22.00 17.73
CA ARG A 522 -5.74 -22.71 16.98
C ARG A 522 -6.32 -23.91 16.25
N VAL A 523 -5.92 -24.11 15.00
CA VAL A 523 -6.25 -25.27 14.15
C VAL A 523 -5.01 -25.94 13.56
#